data_AF-A0A403QKJ9-F1
#
_entry.id   AF-A0A403QKJ9-F1
#
_cell.length_a   1.000
_cell.length_b   1.000
_cell.length_c   1.000
_cell.angle_alpha   90.00
_cell.angle_beta   90.00
_cell.angle_gamma   90.00
#
_symmetry.space_group_name_H-M   'P 1'
#
loop_
_entity.id
_entity.type
_entity.pdbx_description
1 polymer ?
#
loop_
_entity_poly.entity_id
_entity_poly.type
_entity_poly.pdbx_seq_one_letter_code
_entity_poly.pdbx_strand_id
1 'polypeptide(L)'
;MTTTQVNRIRDWNLDDIRKEEFVSPEEFAYLTGRTLKQVRNMMDRNQVDMNKEGFPGSKRPKRFILLQLYWQKMKGCRAIVTKEEREWMNHLMKTDASFRRITNKNNNEFWRNKSRQRLNQSLQP
;
A
#
# COMPACT_ATOMS: atom_id res chain seq x y z
N MET A 1 -7.57 0.91 5.16
CA MET A 1 -7.18 1.50 6.45
C MET A 1 -8.41 1.53 7.33
N THR A 2 -8.26 1.26 8.63
CA THR A 2 -9.36 1.39 9.61
C THR A 2 -9.38 2.80 10.21
N THR A 3 -10.50 3.24 10.77
CA THR A 3 -10.65 4.57 11.39
C THR A 3 -9.60 4.81 12.48
N THR A 4 -9.32 3.80 13.31
CA THR A 4 -8.27 3.85 14.34
C THR A 4 -6.86 4.04 13.77
N GLN A 5 -6.60 3.58 12.54
CA GLN A 5 -5.30 3.77 11.88
C GLN A 5 -5.19 5.17 11.30
N VAL A 6 -6.29 5.73 10.80
CA VAL A 6 -6.35 7.11 10.30
C VAL A 6 -6.06 8.09 11.43
N ASN A 7 -6.65 7.89 12.61
CA ASN A 7 -6.42 8.75 13.79
C ASN A 7 -4.97 8.70 14.34
N ARG A 8 -4.10 7.85 13.80
CA ARG A 8 -2.68 7.78 14.18
C ARG A 8 -1.77 8.55 13.22
N ILE A 9 -2.30 8.97 12.08
CA ILE A 9 -1.62 9.86 11.15
C ILE A 9 -1.60 11.23 11.84
N ARG A 10 -0.46 11.93 11.83
CA ARG A 10 -0.40 13.31 12.34
C ARG A 10 -1.47 14.15 11.61
N ASP A 11 -2.09 15.09 12.32
CA ASP A 11 -3.04 16.06 11.76
C ASP A 11 -2.33 17.12 10.90
N TRP A 12 -1.56 16.68 9.92
CA TRP A 12 -0.77 17.49 9.02
C TRP A 12 -1.29 17.39 7.60
N ASN A 13 -1.06 18.44 6.82
CA ASN A 13 -1.33 18.39 5.40
C ASN A 13 -0.38 17.37 4.72
N LEU A 14 -0.89 16.69 3.70
CA LEU A 14 -0.17 15.69 2.92
C LEU A 14 1.18 16.21 2.39
N ASP A 15 1.23 17.46 1.98
CA ASP A 15 2.44 18.07 1.42
C ASP A 15 3.52 18.31 2.47
N ASP A 16 3.15 18.44 3.75
CA ASP A 16 4.11 18.59 4.83
C ASP A 16 4.62 17.23 5.28
N ILE A 17 3.75 16.21 5.37
CA ILE A 17 4.18 14.82 5.62
C ILE A 17 5.16 14.33 4.54
N ARG A 18 5.00 14.78 3.28
CA ARG A 18 5.92 14.43 2.18
C ARG A 18 7.33 14.99 2.33
N LYS A 19 7.50 16.08 3.08
CA LYS A 19 8.81 16.72 3.32
C LYS A 19 9.54 16.08 4.50
N GLU A 20 8.83 15.36 5.36
CA GLU A 20 9.42 14.67 6.50
C GLU A 20 10.45 13.62 6.09
N GLU A 21 11.48 13.48 6.90
CA GLU A 21 12.48 12.42 6.74
C GLU A 21 11.98 11.10 7.32
N PHE A 22 11.33 11.15 8.49
CA PHE A 22 10.85 9.99 9.24
C PHE A 22 9.33 9.97 9.30
N VAL A 23 8.74 8.90 8.76
CA VAL A 23 7.29 8.69 8.80
C VAL A 23 6.94 7.40 9.51
N SER A 24 5.80 7.42 10.19
CA SER A 24 5.20 6.22 10.77
C SER A 24 4.76 5.24 9.67
N PRO A 25 4.62 3.94 9.98
CA PRO A 25 4.10 2.96 9.03
C PRO A 25 2.70 3.29 8.52
N GLU A 26 1.86 3.89 9.36
CA GLU A 26 0.52 4.37 9.04
C GLU A 26 0.55 5.54 8.03
N GLU A 27 1.41 6.55 8.26
CA GLU A 27 1.62 7.66 7.32
C GLU A 27 2.19 7.17 5.98
N PHE A 28 3.17 6.26 6.02
CA PHE A 28 3.74 5.66 4.81
C PHE A 28 2.71 4.87 4.01
N ALA A 29 1.85 4.12 4.69
CA ALA A 29 0.75 3.38 4.06
C ALA A 29 -0.20 4.35 3.35
N TYR A 30 -0.54 5.46 4.01
CA TYR A 30 -1.38 6.50 3.44
C TYR A 30 -0.75 7.15 2.21
N LEU A 31 0.52 7.58 2.31
CA LEU A 31 1.25 8.22 1.21
C LEU A 31 1.42 7.34 -0.02
N THR A 32 1.64 6.04 0.19
CA THR A 32 1.92 5.09 -0.91
C THR A 32 0.68 4.35 -1.41
N GLY A 33 -0.48 4.56 -0.78
CA GLY A 33 -1.73 3.83 -1.09
C GLY A 33 -1.67 2.34 -0.74
N ARG A 34 -0.72 1.92 0.10
CA ARG A 34 -0.54 0.52 0.52
C ARG A 34 -1.35 0.22 1.77
N THR A 35 -1.64 -1.06 2.01
CA THR A 35 -2.22 -1.46 3.29
C THR A 35 -1.14 -1.47 4.39
N LEU A 36 -1.52 -1.15 5.64
CA LEU A 36 -0.60 -1.21 6.78
C LEU A 36 0.06 -2.58 6.95
N LYS A 37 -0.67 -3.68 6.66
CA LYS A 37 -0.12 -5.05 6.68
C LYS A 37 1.01 -5.20 5.66
N GLN A 38 0.83 -4.70 4.44
CA GLN A 38 1.89 -4.75 3.43
C GLN A 38 3.11 -3.93 3.84
N VAL A 39 2.90 -2.74 4.40
CA VAL A 39 4.00 -1.90 4.89
C VAL A 39 4.78 -2.61 5.99
N ARG A 40 4.10 -3.21 6.98
CA ARG A 40 4.76 -4.04 8.02
C ARG A 40 5.54 -5.20 7.43
N ASN A 41 4.97 -5.92 6.45
CA ASN A 41 5.69 -6.99 5.77
C ASN A 41 6.90 -6.49 4.98
N MET A 42 6.90 -5.25 4.46
CA MET A 42 8.07 -4.64 3.82
C MET A 42 9.14 -4.31 4.85
N MET A 43 8.73 -3.76 6.00
CA MET A 43 9.59 -3.47 7.14
C MET A 43 10.26 -4.74 7.67
N ASP A 44 9.49 -5.79 7.94
CA ASP A 44 10.01 -7.05 8.49
C ASP A 44 10.96 -7.77 7.51
N ARG A 45 10.80 -7.55 6.20
CA ARG A 45 11.68 -8.07 5.15
C ARG A 45 12.85 -7.13 4.79
N ASN A 46 13.05 -6.04 5.53
CA ASN A 46 14.07 -5.02 5.25
C ASN A 46 14.04 -4.50 3.79
N GLN A 47 12.84 -4.41 3.20
CA GLN A 47 12.64 -3.87 1.84
C GLN A 47 12.56 -2.33 1.81
N VAL A 48 12.48 -1.71 2.99
CA VAL A 48 12.50 -0.28 3.21
C VAL A 48 13.49 0.02 4.32
N ASP A 49 14.21 1.12 4.18
CA ASP A 49 15.11 1.57 5.23
C ASP A 49 14.31 2.12 6.40
N MET A 50 14.74 1.77 7.61
CA MET A 50 14.04 2.12 8.83
C MET A 50 15.01 2.64 9.89
N ASN A 51 14.53 3.64 10.62
CA ASN A 51 15.10 4.02 11.90
C ASN A 51 14.37 3.27 13.01
N LYS A 52 15.13 2.71 13.95
CA LYS A 52 14.60 2.01 15.13
C LYS A 52 14.89 2.85 16.35
N GLU A 53 13.86 3.50 16.89
CA GLU A 53 13.97 4.27 18.11
C GLU A 53 13.61 3.41 19.32
N GLY A 54 14.52 3.37 20.29
CA GLY A 54 14.36 2.66 21.55
C GLY A 54 15.70 2.25 22.14
N PHE A 55 15.69 1.87 23.42
CA PHE A 55 16.89 1.31 24.05
C PHE A 55 17.34 0.04 23.31
N PRO A 56 18.67 -0.15 23.13
CA PRO A 56 19.19 -1.40 22.60
C PRO A 56 18.70 -2.56 23.48
N GLY A 57 18.08 -3.56 22.86
CA GLY A 57 17.46 -4.70 23.55
C GLY A 57 15.97 -4.55 23.88
N SER A 58 15.32 -3.43 23.53
CA SER A 58 13.86 -3.32 23.72
C SER A 58 13.10 -4.36 22.87
N LYS A 59 12.10 -5.02 23.47
CA LYS A 59 11.32 -6.09 22.82
C LYS A 59 10.52 -5.57 21.61
N ARG A 60 10.13 -4.29 21.62
CA ARG A 60 9.34 -3.64 20.56
C ARG A 60 9.79 -2.19 20.37
N PRO A 61 10.90 -1.94 19.64
CA PRO A 61 11.31 -0.58 19.31
C PRO A 61 10.25 0.09 18.43
N LYS A 62 10.13 1.41 18.57
CA LYS A 62 9.37 2.21 17.61
C LYS A 62 10.13 2.19 16.28
N ARG A 63 9.41 2.03 15.19
CA ARG A 63 9.99 1.87 13.86
C ARG A 63 9.45 2.97 12.96
N PHE A 64 10.35 3.76 12.41
CA PHE A 64 10.04 4.81 11.46
C PHE A 64 10.67 4.49 10.11
N ILE A 65 9.97 4.79 9.02
CA ILE A 65 10.45 4.56 7.66
C ILE A 65 11.15 5.83 7.18
N LEU A 66 12.32 5.68 6.55
CA LEU A 66 13.04 6.81 5.95
C LEU A 66 12.41 7.14 4.59
N LEU A 67 11.52 8.13 4.58
CA LEU A 67 10.70 8.45 3.41
C LEU A 67 11.53 9.01 2.25
N GLN A 68 12.46 9.93 2.53
CA GLN A 68 13.28 10.56 1.49
C GLN A 68 14.20 9.55 0.81
N LEU A 69 14.82 8.66 1.59
CA LEU A 69 15.66 7.59 1.05
C LEU A 69 14.84 6.61 0.21
N TYR A 70 13.61 6.29 0.63
CA TYR A 70 12.68 5.50 -0.17
C TYR A 70 12.41 6.15 -1.53
N TRP A 71 12.12 7.46 -1.56
CA TRP A 71 11.89 8.19 -2.83
C TRP A 71 13.13 8.22 -3.73
N GLN A 72 14.32 8.41 -3.16
CA GLN A 72 15.58 8.37 -3.90
C GLN A 72 15.81 7.00 -4.55
N LYS A 73 15.63 5.92 -3.79
CA LYS A 73 15.74 4.54 -4.30
C LYS A 73 14.72 4.28 -5.41
N MET A 74 13.47 4.72 -5.23
CA MET A 74 12.42 4.62 -6.24
C MET A 74 12.74 5.41 -7.52
N LYS A 75 13.34 6.61 -7.40
CA LYS A 75 13.80 7.41 -8.54
C LYS A 75 14.92 6.68 -9.30
N GLY A 76 15.88 6.09 -8.58
CA GLY A 76 16.94 5.27 -9.17
C GLY A 76 16.37 4.07 -9.94
N CYS A 77 15.44 3.33 -9.36
CA CYS A 77 14.77 2.22 -10.05
C CYS A 77 14.02 2.70 -11.30
N ARG A 78 13.31 3.84 -11.25
CA ARG A 78 12.65 4.41 -12.44
C ARG A 78 13.62 4.88 -13.51
N ALA A 79 14.82 5.30 -13.14
CA ALA A 79 15.87 5.69 -14.07
C ALA A 79 16.51 4.47 -14.78
N ILE A 80 16.48 3.30 -14.14
CA ILE A 80 16.96 2.03 -14.71
C ILE A 80 15.96 1.46 -15.72
N VAL A 81 14.66 1.74 -15.56
CA VAL A 81 13.62 1.28 -16.46
C VAL A 81 13.76 1.96 -17.83
N THR A 82 14.02 1.15 -18.85
CA THR A 82 14.09 1.61 -20.24
C THR A 82 12.72 2.12 -20.71
N LYS A 83 12.70 2.94 -21.78
CA LYS A 83 11.45 3.45 -22.35
C LYS A 83 10.50 2.31 -22.73
N GLU A 84 11.03 1.24 -23.29
CA GLU A 84 10.30 0.04 -23.70
C GLU A 84 9.69 -0.70 -22.50
N GLU A 85 10.47 -0.92 -21.44
CA GLU A 85 9.96 -1.55 -20.21
C GLU A 85 8.87 -0.71 -19.54
N ARG A 86 9.00 0.62 -19.57
CA ARG A 86 7.97 1.54 -19.07
C ARG A 86 6.68 1.45 -19.88
N GLU A 87 6.77 1.44 -21.21
CA GLU A 87 5.61 1.29 -22.09
C GLU A 87 4.96 -0.09 -21.91
N TRP A 88 5.76 -1.13 -21.75
CA TRP A 88 5.30 -2.49 -21.47
C TRP A 88 4.61 -2.63 -20.11
N MET A 89 5.17 -2.05 -19.05
CA MET A 89 4.52 -2.00 -17.73
C MET A 89 3.19 -1.23 -17.77
N ASN A 90 3.15 -0.09 -18.48
CA ASN A 90 1.92 0.68 -18.66
C ASN A 90 0.87 -0.10 -19.47
N HIS A 91 1.31 -0.89 -20.46
CA HIS A 91 0.45 -1.80 -21.20
C HIS A 91 -0.09 -2.90 -20.26
N LEU A 92 0.77 -3.60 -19.52
CA LEU A 92 0.37 -4.60 -18.53
C LEU A 92 -0.65 -4.07 -17.52
N MET A 93 -0.44 -2.87 -16.98
CA MET A 93 -1.41 -2.25 -16.06
C MET A 93 -2.77 -1.96 -16.71
N LYS A 94 -2.82 -1.69 -18.02
CA LYS A 94 -4.08 -1.51 -18.76
C LYS A 94 -4.74 -2.83 -19.15
N THR A 95 -3.96 -3.87 -19.41
CA THR A 95 -4.43 -5.10 -20.07
C THR A 95 -4.66 -6.25 -19.09
N ASP A 96 -3.95 -6.30 -17.96
CA ASP A 96 -4.10 -7.37 -16.98
C ASP A 96 -5.49 -7.34 -16.30
N ALA A 97 -6.26 -8.39 -16.54
CA ALA A 97 -7.57 -8.60 -15.95
C ALA A 97 -7.51 -8.58 -14.41
N SER A 98 -6.37 -8.93 -13.83
CA SER A 98 -6.13 -8.93 -12.39
C SER A 98 -6.05 -7.50 -11.84
N PHE A 99 -5.37 -6.59 -12.55
CA PHE A 99 -5.29 -5.17 -12.19
C PHE A 99 -6.67 -4.50 -12.30
N ARG A 100 -7.42 -4.75 -13.40
CA ARG A 100 -8.81 -4.27 -13.56
C ARG A 100 -9.73 -4.80 -12.45
N ARG A 101 -9.57 -6.05 -12.02
CA ARG A 101 -10.34 -6.63 -10.89
C ARG A 101 -9.98 -6.05 -9.53
N ILE A 102 -8.76 -5.55 -9.34
CA ILE A 102 -8.32 -4.96 -8.07
C ILE A 102 -8.74 -3.49 -7.98
N THR A 103 -8.71 -2.75 -9.10
CA THR A 103 -9.12 -1.34 -9.16
C THR A 103 -10.64 -1.15 -9.27
N ASN A 104 -11.39 -2.06 -9.91
CA ASN A 104 -12.87 -2.00 -9.98
C ASN A 104 -13.60 -2.55 -8.74
N LYS A 105 -12.92 -2.73 -7.60
CA LYS A 105 -13.54 -3.29 -6.39
C LYS A 105 -14.31 -2.25 -5.57
N ASN A 106 -15.45 -1.82 -6.10
CA ASN A 106 -16.67 -1.71 -5.30
C ASN A 106 -17.16 -3.13 -4.99
N ASN A 107 -16.48 -3.76 -4.03
CA ASN A 107 -16.47 -5.20 -3.75
C ASN A 107 -17.80 -5.79 -3.23
N ASN A 108 -18.90 -5.03 -3.21
CA ASN A 108 -20.18 -5.48 -2.65
C ASN A 108 -21.12 -6.12 -3.70
N GLU A 109 -21.07 -5.69 -4.96
CA GLU A 109 -22.04 -6.15 -5.97
C GLU A 109 -21.77 -7.58 -6.44
N PHE A 110 -20.51 -7.97 -6.61
CA PHE A 110 -20.15 -9.31 -7.06
C PHE A 110 -20.60 -10.39 -6.07
N TRP A 111 -20.34 -10.19 -4.77
CA TRP A 111 -20.78 -11.13 -3.74
C TRP A 111 -22.31 -11.11 -3.57
N ARG A 112 -22.95 -9.94 -3.66
CA ARG A 112 -24.42 -9.81 -3.60
C ARG A 112 -25.12 -10.51 -4.76
N ASN A 113 -24.57 -10.43 -5.98
CA ASN A 113 -25.13 -11.10 -7.15
C ASN A 113 -24.87 -12.61 -7.15
N LYS A 114 -23.71 -13.05 -6.64
CA LYS A 114 -23.41 -14.47 -6.46
C LYS A 114 -24.32 -15.14 -5.43
N SER A 115 -24.66 -14.44 -4.34
CA SER A 115 -25.62 -14.93 -3.35
C SER A 115 -27.04 -15.01 -3.91
N ARG A 116 -27.45 -14.03 -4.73
CA ARG A 116 -28.77 -14.02 -5.41
C ARG A 116 -28.92 -15.13 -6.45
N GLN A 117 -27.87 -15.40 -7.23
CA GLN A 117 -27.89 -16.50 -8.20
C GLN A 117 -28.03 -17.87 -7.53
N ARG A 118 -27.36 -18.07 -6.39
CA ARG A 118 -27.50 -19.31 -5.60
C ARG A 118 -28.89 -19.48 -5.01
N LEU A 119 -29.52 -18.40 -4.54
CA LEU A 119 -30.88 -18.42 -4.01
C LEU A 119 -31.91 -18.77 -5.10
N ASN A 120 -31.75 -18.20 -6.29
CA ASN A 120 -32.65 -18.46 -7.42
C ASN A 120 -32.51 -19.89 -7.97
N GLN A 121 -31.32 -20.49 -7.88
CA GLN A 121 -31.11 -21.91 -8.25
C GLN A 121 -31.75 -22.87 -7.24
N SER A 122 -31.85 -22.51 -5.96
CA SER A 122 -32.54 -23.33 -4.94
C SER A 122 -34.06 -23.19 -4.94
N LEU A 123 -34.60 -22.27 -5.74
CA LEU A 123 -36.04 -21.95 -5.82
C LEU A 123 -36.67 -22.40 -7.15
N GLN A 124 -35.91 -23.07 -8.02
CA GLN A 124 -36.47 -23.78 -9.16
C GLN A 124 -36.83 -25.20 -8.72
N PRO A 125 -38.07 -25.68 -9.00
CA PRO A 125 -38.57 -26.96 -8.52
C PRO A 125 -37.79 -28.16 -9.09
#